data_AF-A0A534HIV1-F1
#
_entry.id   AF-A0A534HIV1-F1
#
_cell.length_a   1.000
_cell.length_b   1.000
_cell.length_c   1.000
_cell.angle_alpha   90.00
_cell.angle_beta   90.00
_cell.angle_gamma   90.00
#
_symmetry.space_group_name_H-M   'P 1'
#
loop_
_entity.id
_entity.type
_entity.pdbx_description
1 polymer ?
#
loop_
_entity_poly.entity_id
_entity_poly.type
_entity_poly.pdbx_seq_one_letter_code
_entity_poly.pdbx_strand_id
1 'polypeptide(L)'
;MRSGHAGTPGTLLTLLLLGLTLSGCGSDSSPSAQVNPVAPAITTQPASQRVTAGQTATFTVTATGTAPMSYQWQKNGTAIGGATADSYTTPATTASDDGDQFTVVVSNAAGSVTSNAAALTVSAA
;
A
#
# COMPACT_ATOMS: atom_id res chain seq x y z
N MET A 1 10.40 -42.28 37.47
CA MET A 1 10.34 -40.80 37.54
C MET A 1 9.20 -40.35 38.44
N ARG A 2 9.26 -40.57 39.77
CA ARG A 2 8.28 -39.99 40.70
C ARG A 2 8.94 -39.82 42.08
N SER A 3 9.65 -38.71 42.26
CA SER A 3 10.06 -38.10 43.53
C SER A 3 9.87 -36.61 43.31
N GLY A 4 9.21 -35.80 44.12
CA GLY A 4 8.82 -35.87 45.54
C GLY A 4 9.12 -34.50 46.13
N HIS A 5 8.21 -33.88 46.91
CA HIS A 5 8.54 -33.14 48.15
C HIS A 5 7.30 -32.54 48.81
N ALA A 6 7.26 -32.68 50.13
CA ALA A 6 6.28 -32.14 51.06
C ALA A 6 6.67 -30.72 51.52
N GLY A 7 5.76 -30.01 52.21
CA GLY A 7 6.13 -28.98 53.21
C GLY A 7 5.50 -27.59 53.08
N THR A 8 4.57 -27.31 53.99
CA THR A 8 3.90 -26.06 54.46
C THR A 8 4.84 -24.91 54.91
N PRO A 9 4.43 -23.76 55.53
CA PRO A 9 3.21 -22.92 55.56
C PRO A 9 3.45 -21.37 55.45
N GLY A 10 2.38 -20.59 55.22
CA GLY A 10 2.10 -19.31 55.92
C GLY A 10 2.92 -18.04 55.60
N THR A 11 2.26 -17.02 55.03
CA THR A 11 2.35 -15.64 55.51
C THR A 11 1.04 -14.91 55.19
N LEU A 12 0.29 -14.58 56.25
CA LEU A 12 -0.76 -13.59 56.24
C LEU A 12 -0.17 -12.22 55.87
N LEU A 13 -0.79 -11.51 54.93
CA LEU A 13 -0.86 -10.05 55.03
C LEU A 13 -2.23 -9.58 54.55
N THR A 14 -3.17 -9.56 55.49
CA THR A 14 -4.50 -8.98 55.36
C THR A 14 -4.34 -7.46 55.29
N LEU A 15 -4.34 -6.86 54.10
CA LEU A 15 -4.46 -5.42 53.96
C LEU A 15 -5.95 -5.06 53.84
N LEU A 16 -6.54 -4.65 54.97
CA LEU A 16 -7.90 -4.14 55.05
C LEU A 16 -7.95 -2.74 54.39
N LEU A 17 -8.24 -2.67 53.09
CA LEU A 17 -8.72 -1.43 52.48
C LEU A 17 -10.25 -1.40 52.48
N LEU A 18 -10.82 -0.58 53.36
CA LEU A 18 -12.15 -0.03 53.14
C LEU A 18 -12.10 0.85 51.87
N GLY A 19 -12.66 0.36 50.77
CA GLY A 19 -12.95 1.13 49.56
C GLY A 19 -14.26 0.62 48.96
N LEU A 20 -15.39 1.08 49.47
CA LEU A 20 -16.22 2.12 48.85
C LEU A 20 -16.67 1.78 47.41
N THR A 21 -17.94 1.40 47.32
CA THR A 21 -18.85 1.45 46.16
C THR A 21 -18.42 0.82 44.83
N LEU A 22 -19.11 -0.27 44.52
CA LEU A 22 -19.30 -0.79 43.17
C LEU A 22 -20.07 0.25 42.32
N SER A 23 -19.38 0.96 41.42
CA SER A 23 -20.00 1.79 40.40
C SER A 23 -19.20 1.73 39.10
N GLY A 24 -19.75 1.00 38.14
CA GLY A 24 -19.79 1.46 36.75
C GLY A 24 -18.54 1.24 35.90
N CYS A 25 -18.72 0.42 34.88
CA CYS A 25 -18.07 0.50 33.58
C CYS A 25 -17.54 1.90 33.22
N GLY A 26 -16.22 1.98 33.05
CA GLY A 26 -15.54 3.09 32.40
C GLY A 26 -14.46 2.52 31.49
N SER A 27 -14.81 1.50 30.70
CA SER A 27 -14.06 1.22 29.48
C SER A 27 -14.27 2.44 28.58
N ASP A 28 -13.42 3.47 28.72
CA ASP A 28 -13.13 4.35 27.60
C ASP A 28 -12.27 3.54 26.61
N SER A 29 -12.86 2.46 26.11
CA SER A 29 -12.58 2.00 24.77
C SER A 29 -13.52 2.84 23.93
N SER A 30 -13.20 4.14 23.79
CA SER A 30 -13.60 4.88 22.61
C SER A 30 -13.47 3.91 21.44
N PRO A 31 -14.53 3.61 20.66
CA PRO A 31 -14.38 2.80 19.49
C PRO A 31 -13.44 3.59 18.58
N SER A 32 -12.14 3.30 18.67
CA SER A 32 -11.21 3.63 17.61
C SER A 32 -11.82 2.92 16.42
N ALA A 33 -12.48 3.69 15.54
CA ALA A 33 -13.05 3.17 14.33
C ALA A 33 -11.89 2.49 13.61
N GLN A 34 -11.79 1.16 13.73
CA GLN A 34 -10.86 0.37 12.95
C GLN A 34 -11.35 0.50 11.52
N VAL A 35 -10.87 1.52 10.83
CA VAL A 35 -11.04 1.66 9.40
C VAL A 35 -10.28 0.49 8.79
N ASN A 36 -10.99 -0.55 8.38
CA ASN A 36 -10.37 -1.62 7.62
C ASN A 36 -9.90 -1.01 6.29
N PRO A 37 -8.59 -0.96 6.01
CA PRO A 37 -8.10 -0.32 4.81
C PRO A 37 -8.64 -1.04 3.58
N VAL A 38 -9.07 -0.26 2.59
CA VAL A 38 -9.58 -0.74 1.30
C VAL A 38 -8.40 -0.88 0.36
N ALA A 39 -8.24 -2.09 -0.21
CA ALA A 39 -7.20 -2.39 -1.20
C ALA A 39 -7.29 -1.46 -2.42
N PRO A 40 -6.18 -1.16 -3.08
CA PRO A 40 -6.18 -0.27 -4.22
C PRO A 40 -6.88 -0.93 -5.42
N ALA A 41 -7.69 -0.15 -6.14
CA ALA A 41 -8.37 -0.57 -7.36
C ALA A 41 -8.14 0.49 -8.44
N ILE A 42 -7.71 0.07 -9.63
CA ILE A 42 -7.50 0.97 -10.76
C ILE A 42 -8.83 1.20 -11.46
N THR A 43 -9.30 2.45 -11.46
CA THR A 43 -10.55 2.88 -12.11
C THR A 43 -10.31 3.37 -13.53
N THR A 44 -9.13 3.92 -13.81
CA THR A 44 -8.71 4.35 -15.15
C THR A 44 -7.35 3.76 -15.46
N GLN A 45 -7.30 2.94 -16.50
CA GLN A 45 -6.07 2.31 -16.99
C GLN A 45 -5.25 3.30 -17.85
N PRO A 46 -3.92 3.18 -17.88
CA PRO A 46 -3.11 3.95 -18.81
C PRO A 46 -3.43 3.58 -20.26
N ALA A 47 -3.56 4.60 -21.11
CA ALA A 47 -3.79 4.43 -22.54
C ALA A 47 -2.46 4.31 -23.29
N SER A 48 -2.43 3.48 -24.32
CA SER A 48 -1.28 3.38 -25.22
C SER A 48 -1.06 4.71 -25.95
N GLN A 49 0.20 5.08 -26.17
CA GLN A 49 0.58 6.35 -26.77
C GLN A 49 1.35 6.12 -28.07
N ARG A 50 1.14 7.01 -29.04
CA ARG A 50 1.90 7.03 -30.30
C ARG A 50 2.53 8.40 -30.48
N VAL A 51 3.86 8.42 -30.58
CA VAL A 51 4.64 9.65 -30.71
C VAL A 51 5.68 9.51 -31.81
N THR A 52 6.23 10.63 -32.27
CA THR A 52 7.39 10.64 -33.16
C THR A 52 8.66 10.68 -32.33
N ALA A 53 9.73 10.04 -32.80
CA ALA A 53 11.03 10.12 -32.15
C ALA A 53 11.44 11.58 -31.88
N GLY A 54 11.95 11.85 -30.68
CA GLY A 54 12.25 13.18 -30.16
C GLY A 54 11.13 13.79 -29.30
N GLN A 55 9.90 13.27 -29.40
CA GLN A 55 8.77 13.74 -28.58
C GLN A 55 8.63 12.93 -27.28
N THR A 56 7.87 13.47 -26.33
CA THR A 56 7.53 12.78 -25.07
C THR A 56 6.13 12.17 -25.16
N ALA A 57 5.91 11.09 -24.41
CA ALA A 57 4.60 10.48 -24.21
C ALA A 57 4.20 10.58 -22.74
N THR A 58 2.92 10.81 -22.45
CA THR A 58 2.39 10.87 -21.08
C THR A 58 1.38 9.75 -20.87
N PHE A 59 1.60 8.99 -19.79
CA PHE A 59 0.72 7.94 -19.30
C PHE A 59 0.12 8.38 -17.97
N THR A 60 -1.17 8.16 -17.78
CA THR A 60 -1.88 8.50 -16.55
C THR A 60 -2.65 7.29 -16.04
N VAL A 61 -2.77 7.17 -14.72
CA VAL A 61 -3.58 6.15 -14.06
C VAL A 61 -4.49 6.83 -13.05
N THR A 62 -5.67 6.27 -12.82
CA THR A 62 -6.49 6.66 -11.67
C THR A 62 -6.76 5.42 -10.83
N ALA A 63 -6.48 5.51 -9.53
CA ALA A 63 -6.74 4.46 -8.57
C ALA A 63 -7.51 5.00 -7.37
N THR A 64 -8.32 4.13 -6.77
CA THR A 64 -9.03 4.36 -5.52
C THR A 64 -8.53 3.39 -4.48
N GLY A 65 -8.65 3.73 -3.20
CA GLY A 65 -8.19 2.90 -2.09
C GLY A 65 -7.98 3.74 -0.84
N THR A 66 -7.65 3.09 0.27
CA THR A 66 -7.28 3.80 1.49
C THR A 66 -5.90 4.45 1.34
N ALA A 67 -5.79 5.73 1.67
CA ALA A 67 -4.53 6.45 1.71
C ALA A 67 -3.65 6.01 2.91
N PRO A 68 -2.31 6.16 2.83
CA PRO A 68 -1.54 6.67 1.68
C PRO A 68 -1.44 5.64 0.55
N MET A 69 -1.58 6.11 -0.69
CA MET A 69 -1.34 5.31 -1.89
C MET A 69 0.08 5.59 -2.41
N SER A 70 0.78 4.53 -2.80
CA SER A 70 2.10 4.59 -3.44
C SER A 70 1.99 4.09 -4.87
N TYR A 71 2.63 4.80 -5.79
CA TYR A 71 2.71 4.42 -7.20
C TYR A 71 4.14 4.08 -7.55
N GLN A 72 4.33 3.16 -8.49
CA GLN A 72 5.63 2.86 -9.07
C GLN A 72 5.44 2.48 -10.53
N TRP A 73 5.88 3.35 -11.44
CA TRP A 73 5.87 3.03 -12.87
C TRP A 73 6.98 2.05 -13.23
N GLN A 74 6.70 1.21 -14.22
CA GLN A 74 7.60 0.22 -14.75
C GLN A 74 7.60 0.28 -16.28
N LYS A 75 8.78 0.14 -16.86
CA LYS A 75 9.03 0.00 -18.29
C LYS A 75 9.45 -1.44 -18.58
N ASN A 76 8.68 -2.17 -19.38
CA ASN A 76 8.91 -3.60 -19.69
C ASN A 76 9.14 -4.46 -18.43
N GLY A 77 8.39 -4.18 -17.36
CA GLY A 77 8.53 -4.87 -16.06
C GLY A 77 9.70 -4.41 -15.19
N THR A 78 10.49 -3.42 -15.61
CA THR A 78 11.57 -2.82 -14.80
C THR A 78 11.09 -1.50 -14.19
N ALA A 79 11.24 -1.34 -12.88
CA ALA A 79 10.85 -0.11 -12.18
C ALA A 79 11.63 1.11 -12.67
N ILE A 80 10.90 2.20 -12.95
CA ILE A 80 11.48 3.49 -13.33
C ILE A 80 11.76 4.28 -12.06
N GLY A 81 13.03 4.55 -11.78
CA GLY A 81 13.44 5.27 -10.57
C GLY A 81 12.75 6.64 -10.45
N GLY A 82 12.16 6.91 -9.29
CA GLY A 82 11.50 8.19 -8.98
C GLY A 82 10.10 8.38 -9.58
N ALA A 83 9.63 7.48 -10.45
CA ALA A 83 8.30 7.58 -11.06
C ALA A 83 7.20 7.08 -10.10
N THR A 84 6.82 7.94 -9.15
CA THR A 84 5.91 7.63 -8.04
C THR A 84 4.61 8.43 -8.03
N ALA A 85 4.34 9.16 -9.10
CA ALA A 85 3.10 9.90 -9.31
C ALA A 85 2.06 9.06 -10.07
N ASP A 86 0.80 9.51 -10.06
CA ASP A 86 -0.30 8.94 -10.87
C ASP A 86 -0.15 9.20 -12.38
N SER A 87 0.82 10.03 -12.76
CA SER A 87 1.21 10.27 -14.15
C SER A 87 2.71 10.06 -14.35
N TYR A 88 3.08 9.51 -15.50
CA TYR A 88 4.46 9.41 -15.95
C TYR A 88 4.60 9.97 -17.35
N THR A 89 5.52 10.91 -17.51
CA THR A 89 5.93 11.42 -18.83
C THR A 89 7.30 10.86 -19.15
N THR A 90 7.43 10.22 -20.30
CA THR A 90 8.70 9.70 -20.78
C THR A 90 9.68 10.84 -21.03
N PRO A 91 11.00 10.60 -20.96
CA PRO A 91 11.98 11.41 -21.66
C PRO A 91 11.68 11.49 -23.17
N ALA A 92 12.43 12.32 -23.89
CA ALA A 92 12.37 12.35 -25.35
C ALA A 92 12.60 10.94 -25.91
N THR A 93 11.59 10.41 -26.59
CA THR A 93 11.57 9.04 -27.08
C THR A 93 12.52 8.86 -28.25
N THR A 94 13.06 7.67 -28.40
CA THR A 94 13.89 7.26 -29.53
C THR A 94 13.21 6.12 -30.27
N ALA A 95 13.66 5.81 -31.49
CA ALA A 95 13.14 4.64 -32.22
C ALA A 95 13.37 3.31 -31.48
N SER A 96 14.32 3.26 -30.52
CA SER A 96 14.54 2.09 -29.67
C SER A 96 13.49 1.93 -28.58
N ASP A 97 12.70 2.96 -28.30
CA ASP A 97 11.61 2.89 -27.32
C ASP A 97 10.29 2.38 -27.93
N ASP A 98 10.28 2.09 -29.24
CA ASP A 98 9.13 1.51 -29.92
C ASP A 98 8.82 0.11 -29.37
N GLY A 99 7.55 -0.11 -29.04
CA GLY A 99 7.07 -1.38 -28.47
C GLY A 99 7.24 -1.48 -26.95
N ASP A 100 7.82 -0.47 -26.29
CA ASP A 100 7.93 -0.44 -24.84
C ASP A 100 6.56 -0.45 -24.17
N GLN A 101 6.45 -1.21 -23.09
CA GLN A 101 5.22 -1.34 -22.31
C GLN A 101 5.36 -0.67 -20.96
N PHE A 102 4.44 0.24 -20.67
CA PHE A 102 4.36 0.96 -19.40
C PHE A 102 3.25 0.38 -18.54
N THR A 103 3.61 0.00 -17.32
CA THR A 103 2.66 -0.44 -16.27
C THR A 103 2.92 0.35 -15.00
N VAL A 104 1.93 0.45 -14.14
CA VAL A 104 2.08 1.06 -12.82
C VAL A 104 1.57 0.11 -11.75
N VAL A 105 2.35 -0.03 -10.69
CA VAL A 105 1.94 -0.75 -9.47
C VAL A 105 1.46 0.28 -8.48
N VAL A 106 0.20 0.15 -8.06
CA VAL A 106 -0.42 0.97 -7.02
C VAL A 106 -0.54 0.13 -5.76
N SER A 107 -0.02 0.63 -4.65
CA SER A 107 0.04 -0.11 -3.38
C SER A 107 -0.41 0.74 -2.21
N ASN A 108 -1.01 0.11 -1.21
CA ASN A 108 -1.30 0.69 0.09
C ASN A 108 -1.20 -0.36 1.20
N ALA A 109 -1.58 -0.02 2.43
CA ALA A 109 -1.53 -0.92 3.58
C ALA A 109 -2.42 -2.18 3.46
N ALA A 110 -3.44 -2.17 2.60
CA ALA A 110 -4.32 -3.32 2.36
C ALA A 110 -3.87 -4.23 1.22
N GLY A 111 -2.98 -3.77 0.33
CA GLY A 111 -2.46 -4.59 -0.77
C GLY A 111 -1.94 -3.77 -1.95
N SER A 112 -1.80 -4.44 -3.09
CA SER A 112 -1.28 -3.84 -4.33
C SER A 112 -2.05 -4.33 -5.55
N VAL A 113 -2.14 -3.48 -6.56
CA VAL A 113 -2.72 -3.78 -7.88
C VAL A 113 -1.80 -3.26 -8.98
N THR A 114 -1.67 -4.00 -10.07
CA THR A 114 -0.91 -3.59 -11.25
C THR A 114 -1.85 -3.21 -12.38
N SER A 115 -1.54 -2.14 -13.10
CA SER A 115 -2.31 -1.71 -14.27
C SER A 115 -2.18 -2.66 -15.46
N ASN A 116 -3.05 -2.47 -16.44
CA ASN A 116 -2.83 -2.99 -17.78
C ASN A 116 -1.57 -2.35 -18.39
N ALA A 117 -0.95 -3.07 -19.32
CA ALA A 117 0.17 -2.55 -20.09
C ALA A 117 -0.32 -1.52 -21.13
N ALA A 118 0.26 -0.32 -21.08
CA ALA A 118 0.12 0.69 -22.12
C ALA A 118 1.33 0.62 -23.05
N ALA A 119 1.11 0.40 -24.34
CA ALA A 119 2.18 0.35 -25.31
C ALA A 119 2.60 1.76 -25.74
N LEU A 120 3.90 1.95 -25.94
CA LEU A 120 4.47 3.10 -26.61
C LEU A 120 4.82 2.73 -28.04
N THR A 121 4.27 3.44 -29.01
CA THR A 121 4.63 3.31 -30.41
C THR A 121 5.40 4.55 -30.83
N VAL A 122 6.64 4.38 -31.29
CA VAL A 122 7.49 5.48 -31.73
C VAL A 122 7.67 5.41 -33.24
N SER A 123 7.20 6.44 -33.94
CA SER A 123 7.42 6.58 -35.38
C SER A 123 8.74 7.29 -35.65
N ALA A 124 9.43 6.89 -36.71
CA ALA A 124 10.52 7.69 -37.27
C ALA A 124 10.00 9.09 -37.64
N ALA A 125 10.86 10.09 -37.46
CA ALA A 125 10.60 11.47 -37.85
C ALA A 125 10.69 11.67 -39.37
#